data_AF-A0A818HFF0-F1
#
_entry.id   AF-A0A818HFF0-F1
#
_cell.length_a   1.000
_cell.length_b   1.000
_cell.length_c   1.000
_cell.angle_alpha   90.00
_cell.angle_beta   90.00
_cell.angle_gamma   90.00
#
_symmetry.space_group_name_H-M   'P 1'
#
loop_
_entity.id
_entity.type
_entity.pdbx_description
1 polymer ?
#
loop_
_entity_poly.entity_id
_entity_poly.type
_entity_poly.pdbx_seq_one_letter_code
_entity_poly.pdbx_strand_id
1 'polypeptide(L)'
;MFTLSPGDALDFAAAFEDAAEELHILGKLVPPHYQYTEGADEIVRNQIENVLNAQHKIEADYDAQISHRDHLQHNRGHDTLEQPNAKESQKLMEELSTELKKTTADLKTGVNKINRMFNQNPLTADNMKKVEQDRMYFEKLLTKSILALHDHKSIEPLKVMVENEQESKSQFIRVVRSEEESRQRIKELTQTIQNIRLEKQTELARRAEVIAYQKDQLQEAKAKAQLEITYEKKKCENHLEQIRERCFLAEQEMRKENDALESRSEDEMKCNSETENFLRVFIKDTGQKTDEWLEKYNQETALLQTQLDKLKAARATDLATYQRIAADFTQYEKVVREDRAEKERRRRQLEREEQQMNAAVKIQSWWRGMLVRHAIGPNKKKKGKKGKKKKK
;
A
#
# COMPACT_ATOMS: atom_id res chain seq x y z
N MET A 1 42.40 -62.43 -82.53
CA MET A 1 41.42 -62.73 -83.58
C MET A 1 41.15 -64.22 -83.53
N PHE A 2 39.95 -64.63 -83.14
CA PHE A 2 39.53 -66.02 -83.27
C PHE A 2 39.23 -66.26 -84.76
N THR A 3 40.12 -66.94 -85.48
CA THR A 3 39.89 -67.35 -86.87
C THR A 3 39.38 -68.78 -86.87
N LEU A 4 38.20 -69.00 -87.43
CA LEU A 4 37.61 -70.33 -87.54
C LEU A 4 38.38 -71.20 -88.53
N SER A 5 38.25 -72.53 -88.36
CA SER A 5 38.65 -73.47 -89.40
C SER A 5 37.88 -73.17 -90.69
N PRO A 6 38.47 -73.32 -91.88
CA PRO A 6 37.78 -73.07 -93.15
C PRO A 6 36.50 -73.89 -93.34
N GLY A 7 36.44 -75.11 -92.79
CA GLY A 7 35.23 -75.94 -92.80
C GLY A 7 34.14 -75.35 -91.91
N ASP A 8 34.47 -75.08 -90.64
CA ASP A 8 33.53 -74.50 -89.67
C ASP A 8 32.99 -73.12 -90.12
N ALA A 9 33.83 -72.29 -90.75
CA ALA A 9 33.40 -71.00 -91.28
C ALA A 9 32.38 -71.13 -92.41
N LEU A 10 32.51 -72.16 -93.25
CA LEU A 10 31.59 -72.45 -94.34
C LEU A 10 30.27 -73.02 -93.81
N ASP A 11 30.33 -73.92 -92.83
CA ASP A 11 29.16 -74.51 -92.18
C ASP A 11 28.35 -73.44 -91.43
N PHE A 12 29.01 -72.51 -90.72
CA PHE A 12 28.34 -71.39 -90.06
C PHE A 12 27.79 -70.36 -91.05
N ALA A 13 28.48 -70.11 -92.17
CA ALA A 13 27.98 -69.20 -93.20
C ALA A 13 26.71 -69.77 -93.84
N ALA A 14 26.69 -71.06 -94.20
CA ALA A 14 25.50 -71.72 -94.74
C ALA A 14 24.31 -71.68 -93.77
N ALA A 15 24.55 -71.98 -92.49
CA ALA A 15 23.49 -71.89 -91.48
C ALA A 15 22.98 -70.45 -91.27
N PHE A 16 23.84 -69.44 -91.38
CA PHE A 16 23.44 -68.04 -91.28
C PHE A 16 22.72 -67.55 -92.54
N GLU A 17 23.11 -68.03 -93.72
CA GLU A 17 22.42 -67.78 -94.99
C GLU A 17 21.00 -68.32 -94.94
N ASP A 18 20.83 -69.59 -94.56
CA ASP A 18 19.50 -70.20 -94.38
C ASP A 18 18.65 -69.39 -93.38
N ALA A 19 19.21 -69.03 -92.22
CA ALA A 19 18.50 -68.25 -91.20
C ALA A 19 18.18 -66.81 -91.65
N ALA A 20 19.07 -66.17 -92.41
CA ALA A 20 18.82 -64.83 -92.96
C ALA A 20 17.75 -64.88 -94.05
N GLU A 21 17.74 -65.91 -94.89
CA GLU A 21 16.70 -66.16 -95.89
C GLU A 21 15.35 -66.42 -95.23
N GLU A 22 15.29 -67.25 -94.18
CA GLU A 22 14.08 -67.47 -93.41
C GLU A 22 13.54 -66.18 -92.78
N LEU A 23 14.42 -65.35 -92.18
CA LEU A 23 14.04 -64.04 -91.65
C LEU A 23 13.57 -63.07 -92.73
N HIS A 24 14.17 -63.12 -93.91
CA HIS A 24 13.79 -62.31 -95.07
C HIS A 24 12.43 -62.75 -95.63
N ILE A 25 12.19 -64.05 -95.73
CA ILE A 25 10.89 -64.64 -96.10
C ILE A 25 9.85 -64.27 -95.06
N LEU A 26 10.18 -64.35 -93.77
CA LEU A 26 9.31 -63.93 -92.68
C LEU A 26 8.92 -62.44 -92.82
N GLY A 27 9.84 -61.58 -93.24
CA GLY A 27 9.53 -60.16 -93.52
C GLY A 27 8.62 -59.94 -94.73
N LYS A 28 8.65 -60.84 -95.72
CA LYS A 28 7.72 -60.82 -96.85
C LYS A 28 6.34 -61.37 -96.49
N LEU A 29 6.29 -62.33 -95.56
CA LEU A 29 5.06 -62.90 -95.01
C LEU A 29 4.44 -62.00 -93.94
N VAL A 30 5.24 -61.16 -93.30
CA VAL A 30 4.88 -60.18 -92.27
C VAL A 30 5.24 -58.76 -92.76
N PRO A 31 4.56 -58.20 -93.77
CA PRO A 31 4.91 -56.88 -94.28
C PRO A 31 4.76 -55.80 -93.20
N PRO A 32 5.53 -54.68 -93.28
CA PRO A 32 5.30 -53.48 -92.48
C PRO A 32 3.90 -52.87 -92.70
N HIS A 33 3.21 -53.35 -93.73
CA HIS A 33 1.89 -52.98 -94.21
C HIS A 33 0.96 -54.20 -94.31
N TYR A 34 1.00 -55.11 -93.34
CA TYR A 34 -0.29 -55.44 -92.72
C TYR A 34 -0.82 -54.09 -92.15
N GLN A 35 -1.35 -53.13 -92.92
CA GLN A 35 -2.77 -53.14 -93.30
C GLN A 35 -3.44 -54.26 -92.55
N TYR A 36 -3.81 -53.93 -91.30
CA TYR A 36 -4.98 -54.46 -90.64
C TYR A 36 -5.51 -55.65 -91.42
N THR A 37 -5.14 -56.89 -91.05
CA THR A 37 -6.14 -57.93 -91.28
C THR A 37 -7.35 -57.34 -90.59
N GLU A 38 -8.36 -56.89 -91.34
CA GLU A 38 -9.47 -56.14 -90.77
C GLU A 38 -10.01 -56.90 -89.55
N GLY A 39 -9.92 -58.24 -89.60
CA GLY A 39 -10.14 -59.12 -88.47
C GLY A 39 -9.16 -59.04 -87.28
N ALA A 40 -7.83 -58.87 -87.40
CA ALA A 40 -6.97 -58.92 -86.21
C ALA A 40 -7.09 -57.67 -85.32
N ASP A 41 -7.11 -56.47 -85.89
CA ASP A 41 -7.33 -55.27 -85.09
C ASP A 41 -8.78 -55.19 -84.61
N GLU A 42 -9.74 -55.66 -85.39
CA GLU A 42 -11.13 -55.82 -84.93
C GLU A 42 -11.22 -56.87 -83.81
N ILE A 43 -10.45 -57.96 -83.85
CA ILE A 43 -10.34 -58.95 -82.77
C ILE A 43 -9.74 -58.29 -81.51
N VAL A 44 -8.62 -57.56 -81.64
CA VAL A 44 -7.97 -56.88 -80.51
C VAL A 44 -8.89 -55.79 -79.95
N ARG A 45 -9.52 -55.00 -80.81
CA ARG A 45 -10.45 -53.92 -80.45
C ARG A 45 -11.71 -54.47 -79.80
N ASN A 46 -12.34 -55.51 -80.35
CA ASN A 46 -13.51 -56.16 -79.74
C ASN A 46 -13.15 -56.79 -78.39
N GLN A 47 -11.97 -57.39 -78.25
CA GLN A 47 -11.50 -57.92 -76.97
C GLN A 47 -11.24 -56.81 -75.95
N ILE A 48 -10.61 -55.70 -76.37
CA ILE A 48 -10.40 -54.52 -75.52
C ILE A 48 -11.75 -53.92 -75.12
N GLU A 49 -12.66 -53.73 -76.06
CA GLU A 49 -13.99 -53.15 -75.84
C GLU A 49 -14.82 -54.01 -74.89
N ASN A 50 -14.79 -55.34 -75.03
CA ASN A 50 -15.45 -56.24 -74.09
C ASN A 50 -14.91 -56.12 -72.67
N VAL A 51 -13.58 -56.00 -72.50
CA VAL A 51 -12.96 -55.85 -71.18
C VAL A 51 -13.20 -54.45 -70.61
N LEU A 52 -13.22 -53.42 -71.46
CA LEU A 52 -13.45 -52.03 -71.08
C LEU A 52 -14.92 -51.82 -70.67
N ASN A 53 -15.87 -52.44 -71.37
CA ASN A 53 -17.28 -52.49 -70.99
C ASN A 53 -17.49 -53.24 -69.67
N ALA A 54 -16.79 -54.36 -69.45
CA ALA A 54 -16.82 -55.06 -68.18
C ALA A 54 -16.23 -54.21 -67.04
N GLN A 55 -15.18 -53.44 -67.31
CA GLN A 55 -14.55 -52.52 -66.35
C GLN A 55 -15.48 -51.35 -65.99
N HIS A 56 -16.09 -50.70 -66.98
CA HIS A 56 -17.06 -49.62 -66.74
C HIS A 56 -18.27 -50.08 -65.93
N LYS A 57 -18.70 -51.34 -66.11
CA LYS A 57 -19.75 -51.91 -65.28
C LYS A 57 -19.33 -52.00 -63.80
N ILE A 58 -18.11 -52.44 -63.54
CA ILE A 58 -17.55 -52.53 -62.18
C ILE A 58 -17.35 -51.13 -61.58
N GLU A 59 -16.95 -50.14 -62.38
CA GLU A 59 -16.84 -48.73 -61.97
C GLU A 59 -18.20 -48.14 -61.59
N ALA A 60 -19.22 -48.37 -62.41
CA ALA A 60 -20.59 -47.94 -62.11
C ALA A 60 -21.13 -48.59 -60.82
N ASP A 61 -20.86 -49.88 -60.62
CA ASP A 61 -21.23 -50.60 -59.39
C ASP A 61 -20.48 -50.04 -58.16
N TYR A 62 -19.20 -49.66 -58.31
CA TYR A 62 -18.39 -49.04 -57.25
C TYR A 62 -18.90 -47.63 -56.88
N ASP A 63 -19.19 -46.79 -57.87
CA ASP A 63 -19.71 -45.43 -57.65
C ASP A 63 -21.10 -45.47 -56.99
N ALA A 64 -21.94 -46.43 -57.37
CA ALA A 64 -23.23 -46.66 -56.71
C ALA A 64 -23.06 -47.08 -55.24
N GLN A 65 -22.09 -47.94 -54.94
CA GLN A 65 -21.77 -48.38 -53.57
C GLN A 65 -21.20 -47.26 -52.69
N ILE A 66 -20.32 -46.41 -53.24
CA ILE A 66 -19.80 -45.22 -52.54
C ILE A 66 -20.95 -44.26 -52.23
N SER A 67 -21.77 -43.95 -53.24
CA SER A 67 -22.91 -43.04 -53.06
C SER A 67 -23.85 -43.56 -51.98
N HIS A 68 -24.14 -44.86 -51.96
CA HIS A 68 -24.97 -45.48 -50.93
C HIS A 68 -24.34 -45.42 -49.53
N ARG A 69 -23.02 -45.63 -49.42
CA ARG A 69 -22.27 -45.50 -48.16
C ARG A 69 -22.29 -44.05 -47.64
N ASP A 70 -22.07 -43.08 -48.52
CA ASP A 70 -22.02 -41.67 -48.15
C ASP A 70 -23.40 -41.16 -47.71
N HIS A 71 -24.49 -41.62 -48.35
CA HIS A 71 -25.87 -41.38 -47.88
C HIS A 71 -26.13 -41.95 -46.48
N LEU A 72 -25.69 -43.18 -46.20
CA LEU A 72 -25.83 -43.81 -44.88
C LEU A 72 -25.00 -43.09 -43.81
N GLN A 73 -23.83 -42.55 -44.18
CA GLN A 73 -22.96 -41.81 -43.28
C GLN A 73 -23.51 -40.42 -42.95
N HIS A 74 -24.12 -39.74 -43.93
CA HIS A 74 -24.77 -38.44 -43.73
C HIS A 74 -26.01 -38.55 -42.82
N ASN A 75 -26.83 -39.60 -43.00
CA ASN A 75 -28.03 -39.82 -42.19
C ASN A 75 -27.72 -40.21 -40.72
N ARG A 76 -26.49 -40.65 -40.40
CA ARG A 76 -26.06 -40.89 -39.01
C ARG A 76 -25.75 -39.61 -38.22
N GLY A 77 -25.50 -38.49 -38.89
CA GLY A 77 -25.09 -37.24 -38.25
C GLY A 77 -26.22 -36.47 -37.57
N HIS A 78 -27.49 -36.81 -37.84
CA HIS A 78 -28.63 -35.99 -37.43
C HIS A 78 -29.52 -36.60 -36.33
N ASP A 79 -29.55 -37.91 -36.13
CA ASP A 79 -30.43 -38.53 -35.14
C ASP A 79 -29.66 -39.02 -33.91
N THR A 80 -29.78 -38.23 -32.84
CA THR A 80 -29.50 -38.67 -31.48
C THR A 80 -30.68 -39.51 -30.96
N LEU A 81 -30.37 -40.53 -30.15
CA LEU A 81 -31.24 -41.37 -29.31
C LEU A 81 -31.58 -42.77 -29.85
N GLU A 82 -31.09 -43.74 -29.08
CA GLU A 82 -31.54 -45.13 -28.89
C GLU A 82 -32.73 -45.61 -29.75
N GLN A 83 -32.42 -46.30 -30.85
CA GLN A 83 -33.37 -47.15 -31.57
C GLN A 83 -32.76 -48.52 -31.92
N PRO A 84 -33.57 -49.60 -32.02
CA PRO A 84 -33.12 -50.94 -32.43
C PRO A 84 -32.47 -51.01 -33.83
N ASN A 85 -32.63 -49.95 -34.65
CA ASN A 85 -32.10 -49.85 -36.02
C ASN A 85 -30.60 -49.53 -36.12
N ALA A 86 -29.93 -49.16 -35.02
CA ALA A 86 -28.50 -48.84 -35.05
C ALA A 86 -27.61 -50.07 -35.34
N LYS A 87 -28.00 -51.25 -34.85
CA LYS A 87 -27.29 -52.52 -35.11
C LYS A 87 -27.47 -52.99 -36.55
N GLU A 88 -28.65 -52.78 -37.15
CA GLU A 88 -28.92 -53.09 -38.56
C GLU A 88 -28.18 -52.13 -39.48
N SER A 89 -28.15 -50.83 -39.18
CA SER A 89 -27.32 -49.86 -39.92
C SER A 89 -25.83 -50.17 -39.80
N GLN A 90 -25.34 -50.66 -38.65
CA GLN A 90 -23.95 -51.09 -38.48
C GLN A 90 -23.62 -52.32 -39.33
N LYS A 91 -24.49 -53.35 -39.31
CA LYS A 91 -24.33 -54.54 -40.16
C LYS A 91 -24.35 -54.19 -41.65
N LEU A 92 -25.28 -53.32 -42.07
CA LEU A 92 -25.39 -52.86 -43.46
C LEU A 92 -24.14 -52.08 -43.90
N MET A 93 -23.58 -51.22 -43.04
CA MET A 93 -22.31 -50.52 -43.32
C MET A 93 -21.12 -51.48 -43.39
N GLU A 94 -21.10 -52.52 -42.55
CA GLU A 94 -20.04 -53.53 -42.57
C GLU A 94 -20.12 -54.37 -43.85
N GLU A 95 -21.32 -54.79 -44.25
CA GLU A 95 -21.59 -55.51 -45.50
C GLU A 95 -21.23 -54.68 -46.74
N LEU A 96 -21.61 -53.39 -46.77
CA LEU A 96 -21.18 -52.45 -47.81
C LEU A 96 -19.67 -52.24 -47.83
N SER A 97 -19.01 -52.24 -46.67
CA SER A 97 -17.55 -52.14 -46.62
C SER A 97 -16.88 -53.40 -47.17
N THR A 98 -17.46 -54.58 -46.98
CA THR A 98 -16.95 -55.84 -47.52
C THR A 98 -17.18 -55.92 -49.02
N GLU A 99 -18.34 -55.49 -49.52
CA GLU A 99 -18.63 -55.48 -50.95
C GLU A 99 -17.77 -54.42 -51.67
N LEU A 100 -17.56 -53.24 -51.07
CA LEU A 100 -16.63 -52.23 -51.58
C LEU A 100 -15.19 -52.74 -51.69
N LYS A 101 -14.72 -53.51 -50.71
CA LYS A 101 -13.39 -54.14 -50.78
C LYS A 101 -13.30 -55.15 -51.92
N LYS A 102 -14.37 -55.91 -52.15
CA LYS A 102 -14.46 -56.90 -53.24
C LYS A 102 -14.53 -56.23 -54.61
N THR A 103 -15.39 -55.23 -54.80
CA THR A 103 -15.46 -54.44 -56.06
C THR A 103 -14.15 -53.71 -56.34
N THR A 104 -13.48 -53.18 -55.32
CA THR A 104 -12.13 -52.60 -55.47
C THR A 104 -11.09 -53.64 -55.92
N ALA A 105 -11.15 -54.85 -55.38
CA ALA A 105 -10.28 -55.95 -55.79
C ALA A 105 -10.56 -56.36 -57.25
N ASP A 106 -11.84 -56.48 -57.62
CA ASP A 106 -12.27 -56.81 -58.97
C ASP A 106 -11.84 -55.74 -59.98
N LEU A 107 -12.01 -54.46 -59.64
CA LEU A 107 -11.52 -53.32 -60.42
C LEU A 107 -10.01 -53.40 -60.66
N LYS A 108 -9.23 -53.74 -59.63
CA LYS A 108 -7.78 -53.94 -59.74
C LYS A 108 -7.43 -55.13 -60.64
N THR A 109 -8.20 -56.23 -60.60
CA THR A 109 -7.98 -57.36 -61.50
C THR A 109 -8.34 -57.02 -62.95
N GLY A 110 -9.39 -56.24 -63.19
CA GLY A 110 -9.79 -55.75 -64.52
C GLY A 110 -8.71 -54.87 -65.15
N VAL A 111 -8.20 -53.88 -64.41
CA VAL A 111 -7.06 -53.05 -64.85
C VAL A 111 -5.83 -53.89 -65.17
N ASN A 112 -5.52 -54.90 -64.36
CA ASN A 112 -4.40 -55.80 -64.62
C ASN A 112 -4.60 -56.65 -65.89
N LYS A 113 -5.83 -57.09 -66.17
CA LYS A 113 -6.17 -57.80 -67.42
C LYS A 113 -5.99 -56.90 -68.63
N ILE A 114 -6.47 -55.65 -68.58
CA ILE A 114 -6.28 -54.65 -69.63
C ILE A 114 -4.78 -54.45 -69.90
N ASN A 115 -3.98 -54.22 -68.87
CA ASN A 115 -2.53 -54.05 -69.00
C ASN A 115 -1.83 -55.28 -69.60
N ARG A 116 -2.27 -56.50 -69.26
CA ARG A 116 -1.73 -57.72 -69.88
C ARG A 116 -2.12 -57.82 -71.34
N MET A 117 -3.35 -57.47 -71.72
CA MET A 117 -3.76 -57.50 -73.13
C MET A 117 -2.96 -56.51 -73.97
N PHE A 118 -2.75 -55.28 -73.49
CA PHE A 118 -1.92 -54.32 -74.24
C PHE A 118 -0.46 -54.78 -74.38
N ASN A 119 0.13 -55.28 -73.30
CA ASN A 119 1.57 -55.60 -73.28
C ASN A 119 1.92 -56.98 -73.85
N GLN A 120 1.02 -57.96 -73.78
CA GLN A 120 1.29 -59.36 -74.15
C GLN A 120 0.58 -59.81 -75.42
N ASN A 121 -0.33 -59.00 -75.99
CA ASN A 121 -0.99 -59.38 -77.23
C ASN A 121 -0.02 -59.21 -78.42
N PRO A 122 0.34 -60.29 -79.12
CA PRO A 122 1.27 -60.24 -80.25
C PRO A 122 0.71 -59.47 -81.45
N LEU A 123 -0.61 -59.22 -81.48
CA LEU A 123 -1.31 -58.49 -82.54
C LEU A 123 -1.43 -56.98 -82.26
N THR A 124 -0.88 -56.49 -81.14
CA THR A 124 -0.82 -55.04 -80.89
C THR A 124 0.18 -54.39 -81.84
N ALA A 125 -0.17 -53.22 -82.39
CA ALA A 125 0.67 -52.47 -83.32
C ALA A 125 2.12 -52.25 -82.82
N ASP A 126 2.31 -51.96 -81.53
CA ASP A 126 3.63 -51.76 -80.94
C ASP A 126 4.45 -53.05 -80.85
N ASN A 127 3.83 -54.18 -80.50
CA ASN A 127 4.49 -55.48 -80.45
C ASN A 127 4.87 -55.96 -81.86
N MET A 128 3.99 -55.76 -82.84
CA MET A 128 4.29 -56.06 -84.25
C MET A 128 5.42 -55.19 -84.80
N LYS A 129 5.40 -53.88 -84.47
CA LYS A 129 6.48 -52.96 -84.84
C LYS A 129 7.81 -53.37 -84.24
N LYS A 130 7.82 -53.81 -82.98
CA LYS A 130 9.02 -54.34 -82.32
C LYS A 130 9.52 -55.62 -83.00
N VAL A 131 8.63 -56.57 -83.27
CA VAL A 131 8.98 -57.82 -83.96
C VAL A 131 9.61 -57.53 -85.33
N GLU A 132 9.07 -56.58 -86.08
CA GLU A 132 9.64 -56.20 -87.38
C GLU A 132 11.00 -55.51 -87.23
N GLN A 133 11.16 -54.65 -86.22
CA GLN A 133 12.45 -54.02 -85.91
C GLN A 133 13.51 -55.06 -85.52
N ASP A 134 13.15 -56.00 -84.65
CA ASP A 134 14.04 -57.09 -84.19
C ASP A 134 14.41 -57.99 -85.38
N ARG A 135 13.43 -58.36 -86.21
CA ARG A 135 13.64 -59.16 -87.44
C ARG A 135 14.62 -58.47 -88.40
N MET A 136 14.36 -57.20 -88.75
CA MET A 136 15.25 -56.41 -89.62
C MET A 136 16.66 -56.24 -89.03
N TYR A 137 16.75 -56.13 -87.70
CA TYR A 137 18.01 -56.02 -86.99
C TYR A 137 18.82 -57.33 -87.07
N PHE A 138 18.18 -58.48 -86.80
CA PHE A 138 18.80 -59.80 -86.93
C PHE A 138 19.18 -60.14 -88.38
N GLU A 139 18.32 -59.83 -89.36
CA GLU A 139 18.63 -59.98 -90.79
C GLU A 139 19.91 -59.23 -91.14
N LYS A 140 20.02 -57.94 -90.78
CA LYS A 140 21.22 -57.12 -91.00
C LYS A 140 22.45 -57.66 -90.26
N LEU A 141 22.28 -58.17 -89.06
CA LEU A 141 23.37 -58.73 -88.25
C LEU A 141 23.92 -60.02 -88.87
N LEU A 142 23.02 -60.91 -89.31
CA LEU A 142 23.39 -62.15 -89.98
C LEU A 142 24.04 -61.86 -91.32
N THR A 143 23.52 -60.94 -92.14
CA THR A 143 24.18 -60.54 -93.40
C THR A 143 25.60 -60.01 -93.17
N LYS A 144 25.80 -59.15 -92.16
CA LYS A 144 27.15 -58.66 -91.78
C LYS A 144 28.07 -59.79 -91.28
N SER A 145 27.50 -60.77 -90.59
CA SER A 145 28.25 -61.92 -90.06
C SER A 145 28.64 -62.90 -91.17
N ILE A 146 27.75 -63.13 -92.16
CA ILE A 146 28.04 -63.92 -93.38
C ILE A 146 29.20 -63.30 -94.16
N LEU A 147 29.16 -61.98 -94.39
CA LEU A 147 30.26 -61.26 -95.05
C LEU A 147 31.59 -61.39 -94.28
N ALA A 148 31.56 -61.22 -92.95
CA ALA A 148 32.76 -61.38 -92.13
C ALA A 148 33.29 -62.83 -92.07
N LEU A 149 32.40 -63.84 -92.18
CA LEU A 149 32.78 -65.24 -92.27
C LEU A 149 33.40 -65.58 -93.62
N HIS A 150 32.84 -65.06 -94.72
CA HIS A 150 33.37 -65.28 -96.07
C HIS A 150 34.73 -64.59 -96.27
N ASP A 151 34.84 -63.31 -95.88
CA ASP A 151 36.02 -62.48 -96.20
C ASP A 151 37.16 -62.65 -95.18
N HIS A 152 36.83 -62.89 -93.92
CA HIS A 152 37.78 -62.87 -92.80
C HIS A 152 37.72 -64.10 -91.89
N LYS A 153 36.83 -65.07 -92.15
CA LYS A 153 36.62 -66.27 -91.32
C LYS A 153 36.42 -65.93 -89.84
N SER A 154 35.64 -64.87 -89.58
CA SER A 154 35.49 -64.25 -88.26
C SER A 154 34.03 -64.04 -87.88
N ILE A 155 33.71 -64.27 -86.59
CA ILE A 155 32.39 -64.03 -85.98
C ILE A 155 32.37 -62.71 -85.18
N GLU A 156 33.37 -61.83 -85.38
CA GLU A 156 33.51 -60.58 -84.63
C GLU A 156 32.24 -59.68 -84.62
N PRO A 157 31.47 -59.54 -85.72
CA PRO A 157 30.25 -58.73 -85.70
C PRO A 157 29.19 -59.19 -84.68
N LEU A 158 29.02 -60.50 -84.53
CA LEU A 158 28.09 -61.09 -83.56
C LEU A 158 28.62 -60.92 -82.13
N LYS A 159 29.93 -61.11 -81.94
CA LYS A 159 30.58 -60.95 -80.64
C LYS A 159 30.47 -59.52 -80.12
N VAL A 160 30.78 -58.52 -80.96
CA VAL A 160 30.66 -57.10 -80.61
C VAL A 160 29.21 -56.72 -80.30
N MET A 161 28.23 -57.29 -81.02
CA MET A 161 26.82 -57.09 -80.72
C MET A 161 26.44 -57.65 -79.34
N VAL A 162 26.85 -58.88 -79.02
CA VAL A 162 26.57 -59.51 -77.72
C VAL A 162 27.22 -58.73 -76.58
N GLU A 163 28.45 -58.25 -76.77
CA GLU A 163 29.13 -57.40 -75.80
C GLU A 163 28.40 -56.07 -75.58
N ASN A 164 27.97 -55.40 -76.66
CA ASN A 164 27.19 -54.16 -76.59
C ASN A 164 25.82 -54.35 -75.91
N GLU A 165 25.13 -55.46 -76.18
CA GLU A 165 23.84 -55.78 -75.56
C GLU A 165 24.01 -56.13 -74.08
N GLN A 166 25.06 -56.88 -73.73
CA GLN A 166 25.40 -57.19 -72.35
C GLN A 166 25.79 -55.92 -71.57
N GLU A 167 26.51 -54.99 -72.20
CA GLU A 167 26.79 -53.68 -71.61
C GLU A 167 25.50 -52.87 -71.43
N SER A 168 24.68 -52.75 -72.47
CA SER A 168 23.39 -52.02 -72.42
C SER A 168 22.48 -52.55 -71.31
N LYS A 169 22.37 -53.87 -71.18
CA LYS A 169 21.63 -54.54 -70.10
C LYS A 169 22.23 -54.22 -68.73
N SER A 170 23.55 -54.24 -68.60
CA SER A 170 24.25 -53.90 -67.35
C SER A 170 24.00 -52.43 -66.97
N GLN A 171 24.06 -51.51 -67.93
CA GLN A 171 23.75 -50.10 -67.73
C GLN A 171 22.29 -49.92 -67.28
N PHE A 172 21.34 -50.59 -67.93
CA PHE A 172 19.93 -50.57 -67.55
C PHE A 172 19.72 -51.04 -66.10
N ILE A 173 20.32 -52.16 -65.71
CA ILE A 173 20.21 -52.68 -64.33
C ILE A 173 20.78 -51.69 -63.31
N ARG A 174 21.91 -51.02 -63.61
CA ARG A 174 22.46 -49.98 -62.72
C ARG A 174 21.52 -48.79 -62.57
N VAL A 175 20.94 -48.32 -63.69
CA VAL A 175 19.99 -47.21 -63.67
C VAL A 175 18.76 -47.58 -62.83
N VAL A 176 18.18 -48.76 -63.06
CA VAL A 176 17.04 -49.26 -62.28
C VAL A 176 17.37 -49.31 -60.78
N ARG A 177 18.52 -49.86 -60.38
CA ARG A 177 18.93 -49.90 -58.97
C ARG A 177 19.08 -48.50 -58.38
N SER A 178 19.75 -47.58 -59.07
CA SER A 178 19.92 -46.20 -58.59
C SER A 178 18.59 -45.44 -58.48
N GLU A 179 17.63 -45.77 -59.35
CA GLU A 179 16.29 -45.21 -59.34
C GLU A 179 15.48 -45.72 -58.15
N GLU A 180 15.55 -47.03 -57.86
CA GLU A 180 14.94 -47.64 -56.69
C GLU A 180 15.49 -47.06 -55.38
N GLU A 181 16.82 -46.92 -55.28
CA GLU A 181 17.49 -46.27 -54.14
C GLU A 181 17.03 -44.82 -53.97
N SER A 182 16.96 -44.07 -55.08
CA SER A 182 16.47 -42.68 -55.08
C SER A 182 15.01 -42.59 -54.66
N ARG A 183 14.14 -43.48 -55.15
CA ARG A 183 12.73 -43.57 -54.73
C ARG A 183 12.61 -43.87 -53.24
N GLN A 184 13.41 -44.80 -52.74
CA GLN A 184 13.41 -45.12 -51.31
C GLN A 184 13.84 -43.91 -50.49
N ARG A 185 14.89 -43.19 -50.94
CA ARG A 185 15.34 -41.98 -50.27
C ARG A 185 14.29 -40.87 -50.28
N ILE A 186 13.58 -40.68 -51.39
CA ILE A 186 12.48 -39.72 -51.48
C ILE A 186 11.36 -40.07 -50.50
N LYS A 187 11.00 -41.36 -50.37
CA LYS A 187 10.00 -41.81 -49.38
C LYS A 187 10.44 -41.50 -47.95
N GLU A 188 11.68 -41.83 -47.58
CA GLU A 188 12.23 -41.55 -46.25
C GLU A 188 12.25 -40.05 -45.94
N LEU A 189 12.68 -39.21 -46.89
CA LEU A 189 12.71 -37.77 -46.74
C LEU A 189 11.29 -37.20 -46.62
N THR A 190 10.34 -37.69 -47.42
CA THR A 190 8.94 -37.28 -47.34
C THR A 190 8.35 -37.61 -45.98
N GLN A 191 8.60 -38.81 -45.47
CA GLN A 191 8.15 -39.22 -44.13
C GLN A 191 8.78 -38.34 -43.04
N THR A 192 10.08 -38.04 -43.16
CA THR A 192 10.80 -37.21 -42.20
C THR A 192 10.25 -35.78 -42.19
N ILE A 193 9.97 -35.20 -43.36
CA ILE A 193 9.34 -33.87 -43.49
C ILE A 193 7.95 -33.87 -42.84
N GLN A 194 7.14 -34.92 -43.06
CA GLN A 194 5.82 -35.03 -42.42
C GLN A 194 5.93 -35.13 -40.90
N ASN A 195 6.86 -35.94 -40.39
CA ASN A 195 7.09 -36.08 -38.95
C ASN A 195 7.52 -34.75 -38.32
N ILE A 196 8.47 -34.04 -38.95
CA ILE A 196 8.93 -32.72 -38.47
C ILE A 196 7.76 -31.72 -38.49
N ARG A 197 6.93 -31.69 -39.53
CA ARG A 197 5.76 -30.81 -39.59
C ARG A 197 4.79 -31.08 -38.44
N LEU A 198 4.49 -32.35 -38.17
CA LEU A 198 3.62 -32.73 -37.07
C LEU A 198 4.23 -32.33 -35.72
N GLU A 199 5.50 -32.62 -35.48
CA GLU A 199 6.22 -32.22 -34.26
C GLU A 199 6.17 -30.69 -34.07
N LYS A 200 6.49 -29.91 -35.11
CA LYS A 200 6.41 -28.44 -35.04
C LYS A 200 5.00 -27.94 -34.79
N GLN A 201 3.98 -28.56 -35.36
CA GLN A 201 2.60 -28.20 -35.10
C GLN A 201 2.20 -28.46 -33.64
N THR A 202 2.60 -29.61 -33.08
CA THR A 202 2.36 -29.92 -31.67
C THR A 202 3.10 -28.97 -30.72
N GLU A 203 4.36 -28.61 -31.03
CA GLU A 203 5.13 -27.66 -30.23
C GLU A 203 4.56 -26.23 -30.34
N LEU A 204 4.07 -25.82 -31.50
CA LEU A 204 3.37 -24.54 -31.66
C LEU A 204 2.07 -24.51 -30.84
N ALA A 205 1.29 -25.59 -30.85
CA ALA A 205 0.08 -25.70 -30.02
C ALA A 205 0.42 -25.61 -28.52
N ARG A 206 1.44 -26.35 -28.06
CA ARG A 206 1.92 -26.29 -26.67
C ARG A 206 2.39 -24.89 -26.27
N ARG A 207 3.14 -24.21 -27.15
CA ARG A 207 3.57 -22.82 -26.90
C ARG A 207 2.39 -21.85 -26.85
N ALA A 208 1.40 -22.02 -27.72
CA ALA A 208 0.20 -21.20 -27.71
C ALA A 208 -0.58 -21.35 -26.40
N GLU A 209 -0.68 -22.56 -25.86
CA GLU A 209 -1.29 -22.84 -24.56
C GLU A 209 -0.53 -22.16 -23.42
N VAL A 210 0.80 -22.26 -23.40
CA VAL A 210 1.65 -21.56 -22.41
C VAL A 210 1.47 -20.04 -22.48
N ILE A 211 1.40 -19.47 -23.70
CA ILE A 211 1.16 -18.05 -23.90
C ILE A 211 -0.21 -17.64 -23.36
N ALA A 212 -1.26 -18.45 -23.60
CA ALA A 212 -2.60 -18.19 -23.08
C ALA A 212 -2.60 -18.21 -21.55
N TYR A 213 -2.03 -19.25 -20.94
CA TYR A 213 -1.91 -19.37 -19.49
C TYR A 213 -1.14 -18.19 -18.86
N GLN A 214 -0.01 -17.80 -19.45
CA GLN A 214 0.78 -16.66 -18.96
C GLN A 214 0.04 -15.33 -19.10
N LYS A 215 -0.77 -15.15 -20.15
CA LYS A 215 -1.63 -13.98 -20.31
C LYS A 215 -2.69 -13.92 -19.22
N ASP A 216 -3.34 -15.04 -18.91
CA ASP A 216 -4.35 -15.13 -17.86
C ASP A 216 -3.74 -14.81 -16.49
N GLN A 217 -2.59 -15.40 -16.15
CA GLN A 217 -1.87 -15.09 -14.92
C GLN A 217 -1.50 -13.61 -14.81
N LEU A 218 -1.04 -13.01 -15.92
CA LEU A 218 -0.66 -11.60 -15.94
C LEU A 218 -1.89 -10.69 -15.77
N GLN A 219 -3.03 -11.06 -16.34
CA GLN A 219 -4.28 -10.32 -16.17
C GLN A 219 -4.82 -10.45 -14.74
N GLU A 220 -4.75 -11.64 -14.14
CA GLU A 220 -5.12 -11.88 -12.75
C GLU A 220 -4.23 -11.07 -11.79
N ALA A 221 -2.90 -11.10 -11.99
CA ALA A 221 -1.96 -10.34 -11.18
C ALA A 221 -2.21 -8.83 -11.29
N LYS A 222 -2.49 -8.32 -12.50
CA LYS A 222 -2.87 -6.91 -12.71
C LYS A 222 -4.16 -6.54 -11.97
N ALA A 223 -5.18 -7.38 -12.04
CA ALA A 223 -6.44 -7.15 -11.35
C ALA A 223 -6.25 -7.14 -9.82
N LYS A 224 -5.48 -8.10 -9.27
CA LYS A 224 -5.14 -8.15 -7.84
C LYS A 224 -4.37 -6.91 -7.39
N ALA A 225 -3.32 -6.53 -8.11
CA ALA A 225 -2.53 -5.35 -7.79
C ALA A 225 -3.38 -4.06 -7.83
N GLN A 226 -4.28 -3.93 -8.81
CA GLN A 226 -5.16 -2.77 -8.89
C GLN A 226 -6.14 -2.73 -7.71
N LEU A 227 -6.72 -3.88 -7.32
CA LEU A 227 -7.58 -3.98 -6.15
C LEU A 227 -6.82 -3.60 -4.87
N GLU A 228 -5.61 -4.12 -4.69
CA GLU A 228 -4.76 -3.83 -3.54
C GLU A 228 -4.41 -2.33 -3.44
N ILE A 229 -4.05 -1.69 -4.57
CA ILE A 229 -3.82 -0.25 -4.64
C ILE A 229 -5.07 0.52 -4.20
N THR A 230 -6.26 0.16 -4.73
CA THR A 230 -7.50 0.85 -4.37
C THR A 230 -7.89 0.63 -2.91
N TYR A 231 -7.64 -0.57 -2.38
CA TYR A 231 -7.90 -0.91 -0.99
C TYR A 231 -6.99 -0.13 -0.04
N GLU A 232 -5.68 -0.16 -0.26
CA GLU A 232 -4.72 0.56 0.59
C GLU A 232 -4.93 2.07 0.49
N LYS A 233 -5.26 2.61 -0.69
CA LYS A 233 -5.64 4.02 -0.82
C LYS A 233 -6.85 4.35 0.05
N LYS A 234 -7.93 3.56 -0.04
CA LYS A 234 -9.15 3.81 0.72
C LYS A 234 -8.97 3.62 2.23
N LYS A 235 -8.13 2.68 2.63
CA LYS A 235 -7.71 2.46 4.02
C LYS A 235 -6.94 3.66 4.56
N CYS A 236 -5.98 4.18 3.82
CA CYS A 236 -5.25 5.40 4.18
C CYS A 236 -6.17 6.62 4.25
N GLU A 237 -7.07 6.80 3.28
CA GLU A 237 -8.06 7.89 3.28
C GLU A 237 -8.96 7.84 4.52
N ASN A 238 -9.50 6.67 4.84
CA ASN A 238 -10.33 6.48 6.04
C ASN A 238 -9.52 6.75 7.33
N HIS A 239 -8.28 6.26 7.40
CA HIS A 239 -7.42 6.51 8.55
C HIS A 239 -7.12 8.01 8.73
N LEU A 240 -6.85 8.74 7.65
CA LEU A 240 -6.67 10.18 7.68
C LEU A 240 -7.94 10.91 8.12
N GLU A 241 -9.11 10.50 7.63
CA GLU A 241 -10.41 11.06 8.01
C GLU A 241 -10.69 10.82 9.50
N GLN A 242 -10.43 9.61 10.00
CA GLN A 242 -10.56 9.27 11.42
C GLN A 242 -9.62 10.11 12.31
N ILE A 243 -8.37 10.29 11.89
CA ILE A 243 -7.42 11.15 12.62
C ILE A 243 -7.90 12.59 12.61
N ARG A 244 -8.33 13.11 11.46
CA ARG A 244 -8.86 14.48 11.33
C ARG A 244 -10.03 14.72 12.27
N GLU A 245 -11.00 13.82 12.31
CA GLU A 245 -12.15 13.94 13.22
C GLU A 245 -11.74 13.89 14.68
N ARG A 246 -10.83 12.98 15.06
CA ARG A 246 -10.32 12.93 16.44
C ARG A 246 -9.60 14.22 16.82
N CYS A 247 -8.77 14.77 15.93
CA CYS A 247 -8.10 16.05 16.14
C CYS A 247 -9.11 17.19 16.24
N PHE A 248 -10.10 17.24 15.35
CA PHE A 248 -11.15 18.25 15.37
C PHE A 248 -11.95 18.24 16.68
N LEU A 249 -12.36 17.06 17.16
CA LEU A 249 -13.06 16.92 18.43
C LEU A 249 -12.19 17.36 19.62
N ALA A 250 -10.91 16.95 19.63
CA ALA A 250 -9.98 17.37 20.67
C ALA A 250 -9.75 18.90 20.66
N GLU A 251 -9.56 19.49 19.47
CA GLU A 251 -9.43 20.95 19.32
C GLU A 251 -10.69 21.67 19.77
N GLN A 252 -11.88 21.15 19.45
CA GLN A 252 -13.13 21.74 19.89
C GLN A 252 -13.25 21.71 21.42
N GLU A 253 -12.86 20.61 22.07
CA GLU A 253 -12.91 20.51 23.53
C GLU A 253 -11.93 21.48 24.20
N MET A 254 -10.69 21.56 23.70
CA MET A 254 -9.71 22.54 24.19
C MET A 254 -10.19 23.99 23.98
N ARG A 255 -10.89 24.28 22.87
CA ARG A 255 -11.49 25.59 22.64
C ARG A 255 -12.58 25.91 23.67
N LYS A 256 -13.48 24.97 23.96
CA LYS A 256 -14.50 25.17 25.01
C LYS A 256 -13.88 25.40 26.39
N GLU A 257 -12.82 24.65 26.72
CA GLU A 257 -12.09 24.85 27.98
C GLU A 257 -11.44 26.23 28.02
N ASN A 258 -10.80 26.66 26.93
CA ASN A 258 -10.21 27.98 26.84
C ASN A 258 -11.26 29.09 27.00
N ASP A 259 -12.40 29.00 26.30
CA ASP A 259 -13.50 29.97 26.41
C ASP A 259 -14.05 30.03 27.85
N ALA A 260 -14.18 28.88 28.52
CA ALA A 260 -14.62 28.81 29.91
C ALA A 260 -13.61 29.44 30.88
N LEU A 261 -12.31 29.20 30.66
CA LEU A 261 -11.24 29.82 31.45
C LEU A 261 -11.17 31.33 31.22
N GLU A 262 -11.33 31.79 29.97
CA GLU A 262 -11.39 33.22 29.64
C GLU A 262 -12.56 33.89 30.35
N SER A 263 -13.78 33.33 30.27
CA SER A 263 -14.95 33.85 31.00
C SER A 263 -14.71 33.90 32.51
N ARG A 264 -14.11 32.87 33.10
CA ARG A 264 -13.80 32.84 34.53
C ARG A 264 -12.75 33.89 34.90
N SER A 265 -11.73 34.06 34.07
CA SER A 265 -10.71 35.10 34.25
C SER A 265 -11.33 36.50 34.20
N GLU A 266 -12.23 36.76 33.25
CA GLU A 266 -12.95 38.04 33.16
C GLU A 266 -13.79 38.30 34.42
N ASP A 267 -14.47 37.29 34.95
CA ASP A 267 -15.29 37.44 36.15
C ASP A 267 -14.44 37.67 37.41
N GLU A 268 -13.30 36.98 37.55
CA GLU A 268 -12.32 37.26 38.61
C GLU A 268 -11.74 38.68 38.48
N MET A 269 -11.45 39.14 37.26
CA MET A 269 -10.99 40.52 37.02
C MET A 269 -12.06 41.54 37.43
N LYS A 270 -13.33 41.30 37.11
CA LYS A 270 -14.46 42.16 37.54
C LYS A 270 -14.57 42.19 39.05
N CYS A 271 -14.64 41.02 39.71
CA CYS A 271 -14.73 40.90 41.16
C CYS A 271 -13.55 41.58 41.88
N ASN A 272 -12.33 41.38 41.39
CA ASN A 272 -11.14 42.04 41.92
C ASN A 272 -11.23 43.56 41.76
N SER A 273 -11.68 44.06 40.59
CA SER A 273 -11.85 45.49 40.36
C SER A 273 -12.91 46.12 41.29
N GLU A 274 -14.01 45.41 41.55
CA GLU A 274 -15.05 45.85 42.49
C GLU A 274 -14.53 45.86 43.94
N THR A 275 -13.81 44.82 44.33
CA THR A 275 -13.17 44.72 45.65
C THR A 275 -12.15 45.83 45.86
N GLU A 276 -11.31 46.08 44.86
CA GLU A 276 -10.32 47.15 44.88
C GLU A 276 -10.99 48.53 44.99
N ASN A 277 -12.05 48.77 44.21
CA ASN A 277 -12.83 50.00 44.28
C ASN A 277 -13.48 50.18 45.66
N PHE A 278 -14.08 49.13 46.22
CA PHE A 278 -14.65 49.15 47.57
C PHE A 278 -13.58 49.51 48.61
N LEU A 279 -12.42 48.85 48.58
CA LEU A 279 -11.32 49.13 49.50
C LEU A 279 -10.79 50.55 49.34
N ARG A 280 -10.65 51.06 48.11
CA ARG A 280 -10.24 52.45 47.83
C ARG A 280 -11.23 53.45 48.44
N VAL A 281 -12.53 53.22 48.28
CA VAL A 281 -13.58 54.07 48.89
C VAL A 281 -13.53 53.99 50.41
N PHE A 282 -13.41 52.78 50.98
CA PHE A 282 -13.35 52.58 52.43
C PHE A 282 -12.11 53.22 53.08
N ILE A 283 -10.94 53.10 52.44
CA ILE A 283 -9.70 53.76 52.88
C ILE A 283 -9.91 55.28 52.86
N LYS A 284 -10.51 55.83 51.80
CA LYS A 284 -10.79 57.27 51.70
C LYS A 284 -11.73 57.74 52.81
N ASP A 285 -12.85 57.06 53.04
CA ASP A 285 -13.83 57.39 54.09
C ASP A 285 -13.21 57.30 55.49
N THR A 286 -12.43 56.25 55.75
CA THR A 286 -11.73 56.07 57.03
C THR A 286 -10.65 57.13 57.23
N GLY A 287 -9.93 57.50 56.17
CA GLY A 287 -8.97 58.60 56.17
C GLY A 287 -9.64 59.92 56.53
N GLN A 288 -10.76 60.25 55.88
CA GLN A 288 -11.55 61.46 56.18
C GLN A 288 -12.01 61.50 57.64
N LYS A 289 -12.56 60.40 58.16
CA LYS A 289 -12.94 60.31 59.59
C LYS A 289 -11.75 60.51 60.51
N THR A 290 -10.60 59.95 60.17
CA THR A 290 -9.37 60.12 60.96
C THR A 290 -8.94 61.58 60.99
N ASP A 291 -8.97 62.26 59.85
CA ASP A 291 -8.68 63.70 59.74
C ASP A 291 -9.67 64.55 60.56
N GLU A 292 -10.97 64.24 60.49
CA GLU A 292 -12.01 64.89 61.29
C GLU A 292 -11.77 64.71 62.81
N TRP A 293 -11.46 63.49 63.25
CA TRP A 293 -11.16 63.21 64.66
C TRP A 293 -9.87 63.88 65.12
N LEU A 294 -8.85 63.91 64.27
CA LEU A 294 -7.59 64.59 64.55
C LEU A 294 -7.81 66.10 64.70
N GLU A 295 -8.58 66.70 63.80
CA GLU A 295 -8.93 68.13 63.85
C GLU A 295 -9.73 68.44 65.13
N LYS A 296 -10.74 67.64 65.46
CA LYS A 296 -11.49 67.79 66.71
C LYS A 296 -10.59 67.68 67.95
N TYR A 297 -9.73 66.66 68.00
CA TYR A 297 -8.78 66.47 69.09
C TYR A 297 -7.82 67.65 69.23
N ASN A 298 -7.29 68.15 68.12
CA ASN A 298 -6.42 69.33 68.11
C ASN A 298 -7.15 70.57 68.62
N GLN A 299 -8.39 70.80 68.18
CA GLN A 299 -9.23 71.90 68.66
C GLN A 299 -9.52 71.81 70.17
N GLU A 300 -9.95 70.64 70.65
CA GLU A 300 -10.21 70.41 72.08
C GLU A 300 -8.93 70.57 72.92
N THR A 301 -7.80 70.05 72.44
CA THR A 301 -6.50 70.20 73.10
C THR A 301 -6.09 71.67 73.17
N ALA A 302 -6.26 72.41 72.07
CA ALA A 302 -5.99 73.86 72.04
C ALA A 302 -6.90 74.63 73.00
N LEU A 303 -8.20 74.32 73.02
CA LEU A 303 -9.15 74.93 73.97
C LEU A 303 -8.76 74.63 75.42
N LEU A 304 -8.48 73.37 75.75
CA LEU A 304 -8.09 72.97 77.10
C LEU A 304 -6.76 73.61 77.51
N GLN A 305 -5.82 73.72 76.58
CA GLN A 305 -4.56 74.43 76.80
C GLN A 305 -4.80 75.92 77.10
N THR A 306 -5.67 76.60 76.34
CA THR A 306 -6.02 78.00 76.64
C THR A 306 -6.73 78.16 77.98
N GLN A 307 -7.59 77.21 78.39
CA GLN A 307 -8.23 77.23 79.69
C GLN A 307 -7.22 77.01 80.82
N LEU A 308 -6.31 76.06 80.65
CA LEU A 308 -5.21 75.80 81.57
C LEU A 308 -4.32 77.03 81.72
N ASP A 309 -4.01 77.72 80.63
CA ASP A 309 -3.21 78.94 80.64
C ASP A 309 -3.96 80.09 81.33
N LYS A 310 -5.28 80.23 81.13
CA LYS A 310 -6.13 81.15 81.89
C LYS A 310 -6.11 80.85 83.40
N LEU A 311 -6.25 79.59 83.79
CA LEU A 311 -6.21 79.18 85.20
C LEU A 311 -4.82 79.38 85.82
N LYS A 312 -3.74 79.11 85.07
CA LYS A 312 -2.37 79.41 85.50
C LYS A 312 -2.16 80.90 85.70
N ALA A 313 -2.66 81.73 84.78
CA ALA A 313 -2.61 83.19 84.91
C ALA A 313 -3.39 83.67 86.15
N ALA A 314 -4.62 83.17 86.35
CA ALA A 314 -5.44 83.49 87.53
C ALA A 314 -4.76 83.04 88.85
N ARG A 315 -4.19 81.83 88.88
CA ARG A 315 -3.42 81.35 90.03
C ARG A 315 -2.20 82.24 90.30
N ALA A 316 -1.50 82.68 89.26
CA ALA A 316 -0.35 83.57 89.39
C ALA A 316 -0.76 84.93 89.95
N THR A 317 -1.90 85.50 89.50
CA THR A 317 -2.43 86.75 90.06
C THR A 317 -2.85 86.58 91.52
N ASP A 318 -3.56 85.50 91.85
CA ASP A 318 -4.00 85.22 93.22
C ASP A 318 -2.80 85.03 94.15
N LEU A 319 -1.78 84.28 93.71
CA LEU A 319 -0.53 84.10 94.45
C LEU A 319 0.16 85.45 94.70
N ALA A 320 0.22 86.33 93.70
CA ALA A 320 0.79 87.67 93.85
C ALA A 320 -0.01 88.51 94.87
N THR A 321 -1.35 88.45 94.84
CA THR A 321 -2.19 89.14 95.84
C THR A 321 -2.00 88.58 97.24
N TYR A 322 -1.89 87.26 97.39
CA TYR A 322 -1.65 86.60 98.67
C TYR A 322 -0.27 86.97 99.22
N GLN A 323 0.77 86.96 98.39
CA GLN A 323 2.11 87.39 98.79
C GLN A 323 2.13 88.85 99.25
N ARG A 324 1.42 89.74 98.56
CA ARG A 324 1.24 91.14 98.98
C ARG A 324 0.57 91.24 100.36
N ILE A 325 -0.55 90.55 100.55
CA ILE A 325 -1.28 90.55 101.82
C ILE A 325 -0.43 89.95 102.95
N ALA A 326 0.31 88.87 102.68
CA ALA A 326 1.23 88.27 103.66
C ALA A 326 2.34 89.25 104.04
N ALA A 327 2.90 89.99 103.08
CA ALA A 327 3.86 91.06 103.37
C ALA A 327 3.23 92.15 104.26
N ASP A 328 2.00 92.60 103.95
CA ASP A 328 1.26 93.56 104.76
C ASP A 328 1.06 93.03 106.20
N PHE A 329 0.67 91.76 106.38
CA PHE A 329 0.54 91.13 107.70
C PHE A 329 1.87 91.08 108.47
N THR A 330 2.97 90.70 107.82
CA THR A 330 4.29 90.70 108.50
C THR A 330 4.70 92.11 108.93
N GLN A 331 4.34 93.13 108.15
CA GLN A 331 4.56 94.53 108.50
C GLN A 331 3.69 94.93 109.71
N TYR A 332 2.40 94.57 109.72
CA TYR A 332 1.51 94.82 110.86
C TYR A 332 1.94 94.07 112.12
N GLU A 333 2.35 92.81 112.02
CA GLU A 333 2.89 92.05 113.16
C GLU A 333 4.14 92.69 113.75
N LYS A 334 5.03 93.23 112.89
CA LYS A 334 6.20 93.97 113.34
C LYS A 334 5.79 95.19 114.17
N VAL A 335 4.82 95.97 113.69
CA VAL A 335 4.25 97.13 114.42
C VAL A 335 3.62 96.70 115.76
N VAL A 336 2.85 95.61 115.79
CA VAL A 336 2.23 95.09 117.02
C VAL A 336 3.28 94.59 118.02
N ARG A 337 4.34 93.93 117.55
CA ARG A 337 5.46 93.48 118.38
C ARG A 337 6.23 94.66 118.98
N GLU A 338 6.43 95.71 118.20
CA GLU A 338 7.01 96.97 118.65
C GLU A 338 6.15 97.64 119.73
N ASP A 339 4.81 97.73 119.55
CA ASP A 339 3.89 98.28 120.57
C ASP A 339 3.85 97.42 121.86
N ARG A 340 3.86 96.08 121.73
CA ARG A 340 3.96 95.18 122.90
C ARG A 340 5.25 95.38 123.68
N ALA A 341 6.39 95.44 122.98
CA ALA A 341 7.69 95.68 123.61
C ALA A 341 7.73 97.05 124.33
N GLU A 342 7.05 98.06 123.77
CA GLU A 342 6.93 99.39 124.37
C GLU A 342 6.03 99.42 125.61
N LYS A 343 4.88 98.72 125.58
CA LYS A 343 4.04 98.51 126.77
C LYS A 343 4.76 97.77 127.88
N GLU A 344 5.55 96.75 127.55
CA GLU A 344 6.28 95.97 128.54
C GLU A 344 7.46 96.74 129.14
N ARG A 345 8.13 97.60 128.35
CA ARG A 345 9.08 98.60 128.87
C ARG A 345 8.42 99.53 129.89
N ARG A 346 7.21 100.04 129.59
CA ARG A 346 6.42 100.87 130.53
C ARG A 346 6.06 100.13 131.82
N ARG A 347 5.63 98.87 131.74
CA ARG A 347 5.25 98.08 132.93
C ARG A 347 6.42 97.83 133.88
N ARG A 348 7.61 97.48 133.35
CA ARG A 348 8.85 97.31 134.15
C ARG A 348 9.33 98.61 134.79
N GLN A 349 8.88 99.77 134.33
CA GLN A 349 9.21 101.07 134.90
C GLN A 349 8.33 101.33 136.14
N LEU A 350 7.01 101.09 136.01
CA LEU A 350 6.04 101.19 137.10
C LEU A 350 6.32 100.19 138.24
N GLU A 351 6.67 98.93 137.94
CA GLU A 351 7.01 97.92 138.96
C GLU A 351 8.25 98.32 139.79
N ARG A 352 9.22 99.07 139.21
CA ARG A 352 10.39 99.58 139.94
C ARG A 352 10.02 100.72 140.89
N GLU A 353 9.11 101.59 140.48
CA GLU A 353 8.61 102.69 141.32
C GLU A 353 7.79 102.16 142.51
N GLU A 354 6.99 101.11 142.31
CA GLU A 354 6.22 100.46 143.36
C GLU A 354 7.11 99.78 144.42
N GLN A 355 8.20 99.13 144.00
CA GLN A 355 9.18 98.53 144.92
C GLN A 355 9.89 99.59 145.78
N GLN A 356 10.18 100.77 145.22
CA GLN A 356 10.76 101.89 145.98
C GLN A 356 9.77 102.46 147.02
N MET A 357 8.48 102.53 146.68
CA MET A 357 7.44 103.00 147.59
C MET A 357 7.20 102.03 148.76
N ASN A 358 7.22 100.72 148.51
CA ASN A 358 7.10 99.69 149.55
C ASN A 358 8.30 99.64 150.52
N ALA A 359 9.51 99.97 150.05
CA ALA A 359 10.68 100.12 150.92
C ALA A 359 10.53 101.32 151.88
N ALA A 360 9.98 102.44 151.40
CA ALA A 360 9.74 103.64 152.22
C ALA A 360 8.73 103.41 153.36
N VAL A 361 7.66 102.62 153.10
CA VAL A 361 6.62 102.30 154.10
C VAL A 361 7.14 101.40 155.24
N LYS A 362 8.07 100.49 154.95
CA LYS A 362 8.69 99.61 155.97
C LYS A 362 9.60 100.39 156.92
N ILE A 363 10.29 101.43 156.45
CA ILE A 363 11.10 102.32 157.30
C ILE A 363 10.20 103.16 158.22
N GLN A 364 9.08 103.68 157.71
CA GLN A 364 8.14 104.49 158.51
C GLN A 364 7.44 103.72 159.64
N SER A 365 7.23 102.41 159.48
CA SER A 365 6.54 101.57 160.48
C SER A 365 7.47 101.09 161.60
N TRP A 366 8.78 100.93 161.34
CA TRP A 366 9.80 100.61 162.35
C TRP A 366 10.01 101.75 163.36
N TRP A 367 10.05 103.01 162.90
CA TRP A 367 10.28 104.17 163.78
C TRP A 367 9.10 104.45 164.74
N ARG A 368 7.86 104.23 164.29
CA ARG A 368 6.64 104.44 165.10
C ARG A 368 6.49 103.46 166.27
N GLY A 369 7.08 102.27 166.21
CA GLY A 369 7.02 101.27 167.28
C GLY A 369 8.03 101.49 168.41
N MET A 370 9.15 102.17 168.14
CA MET A 370 10.22 102.44 169.10
C MET A 370 9.83 103.56 170.08
N LEU A 371 9.05 104.55 169.62
CA LEU A 371 8.57 105.69 170.40
C LEU A 371 7.57 105.34 171.53
N VAL A 372 6.91 104.17 171.49
CA VAL A 372 5.83 103.81 172.43
C VAL A 372 6.34 103.18 173.74
N ARG A 373 7.60 102.74 173.82
CA ARG A 373 8.11 101.96 174.97
C ARG A 373 9.04 102.69 175.95
N HIS A 374 9.46 103.95 175.69
CA HIS A 374 10.43 104.67 176.54
C HIS A 374 9.94 106.02 177.17
N ALA A 375 8.64 106.34 177.09
CA ALA A 375 7.93 107.38 177.88
C ALA A 375 8.67 108.71 178.23
N ILE A 376 8.84 109.61 177.24
CA ILE A 376 8.98 111.07 177.45
C ILE A 376 7.83 111.79 176.73
N GLY A 377 6.94 112.44 177.52
CA GLY A 377 6.18 113.64 177.12
C GLY A 377 4.77 113.48 176.50
N PRO A 378 3.85 114.46 176.68
CA PRO A 378 2.49 114.18 177.16
C PRO A 378 1.32 114.85 176.37
N ASN A 379 0.12 114.25 176.37
CA ASN A 379 -1.08 114.91 176.93
C ASN A 379 -2.30 113.99 177.15
N LYS A 380 -3.20 114.49 178.01
CA LYS A 380 -4.29 113.89 178.80
C LYS A 380 -5.45 113.21 178.06
N LYS A 381 -6.11 112.37 178.87
CA LYS A 381 -7.31 111.52 178.67
C LYS A 381 -8.64 112.29 178.80
N LYS A 382 -9.70 111.81 178.12
CA LYS A 382 -11.08 111.71 178.65
C LYS A 382 -11.67 110.34 178.29
N LYS A 383 -12.30 109.69 179.28
CA LYS A 383 -12.88 108.33 179.23
C LYS A 383 -14.36 108.38 178.83
N GLY A 384 -14.77 107.47 177.94
CA GLY A 384 -16.16 107.05 177.70
C GLY A 384 -16.16 105.72 176.92
N LYS A 385 -16.81 104.70 177.50
CA LYS A 385 -16.87 103.25 177.18
C LYS A 385 -17.10 102.90 175.68
N LYS A 386 -16.38 101.96 175.02
CA LYS A 386 -16.20 100.47 175.13
C LYS A 386 -17.18 99.66 174.23
N GLY A 387 -16.64 99.04 173.18
CA GLY A 387 -17.30 98.11 172.23
C GLY A 387 -16.55 98.03 170.87
N LYS A 388 -15.24 97.73 170.85
CA LYS A 388 -14.55 96.44 170.59
C LYS A 388 -14.64 95.89 169.15
N LYS A 389 -13.56 96.17 168.41
CA LYS A 389 -13.01 95.69 167.11
C LYS A 389 -13.78 96.09 165.81
N LYS A 390 -13.22 97.10 165.14
CA LYS A 390 -13.70 97.89 163.98
C LYS A 390 -13.26 97.35 162.60
N LYS A 391 -14.14 97.56 161.62
CA LYS A 391 -13.98 97.81 160.16
C LYS A 391 -12.63 98.43 159.73
N LYS A 392 -12.13 98.04 158.55
CA LYS A 392 -12.50 98.67 157.27
C LYS A 392 -12.29 97.73 156.10
#